data_AF-A0A016VUK4-F1
#
_entry.id   AF-A0A016VUK4-F1
#
_cell.length_a   1.000
_cell.length_b   1.000
_cell.length_c   1.000
_cell.angle_alpha   90.00
_cell.angle_beta   90.00
_cell.angle_gamma   90.00
#
_symmetry.space_group_name_H-M   'P 1'
#
loop_
_entity.id
_entity.type
_entity.pdbx_description
1 polymer ?
#
loop_
_entity_poly.entity_id
_entity_poly.type
_entity_poly.pdbx_seq_one_letter_code
_entity_poly.pdbx_strand_id
1 'polypeptide(L)'
;MDTHEQDGDTVSRIASQKERSPALGPSQWDRNDEWLFFYCSFIICGTIETSVGMKNTNPSVKFIEQDLQIILDAIHRLVEIGATLHTWWSHIKGDKCYRASSPVEQLLVISRNLRAAINKECILRLTTQYILTDQLCDNRGHVGRLPLLGREDWLETEREHAVHVQVVLDLVNDSLMSTNVFIGDLERRSDVCHNITRFIERDILQSKLTQIQQIGLLKKTLVDFQTVKGSDVSEPDAHLNKYE
;
A
#
# COMPACT_ATOMS: atom_id res chain seq x y z
N MET A 1 40.39 -11.80 -46.42
CA MET A 1 40.19 -12.63 -47.62
C MET A 1 39.38 -13.84 -47.20
N ASP A 2 38.11 -14.04 -47.49
CA ASP A 2 37.08 -13.31 -48.26
C ASP A 2 35.74 -13.84 -47.68
N THR A 3 34.88 -12.97 -47.11
CA THR A 3 33.60 -12.55 -47.70
C THR A 3 32.86 -13.60 -48.53
N HIS A 4 31.71 -14.05 -48.03
CA HIS A 4 30.55 -14.25 -48.90
C HIS A 4 29.27 -13.82 -48.19
N GLU A 5 28.76 -12.71 -48.73
CA GLU A 5 27.50 -12.02 -48.54
C GLU A 5 26.57 -12.40 -49.71
N GLN A 6 25.31 -11.95 -49.64
CA GLN A 6 24.19 -12.03 -50.61
C GLN A 6 23.28 -13.26 -50.49
N ASP A 7 21.97 -13.17 -50.62
CA ASP A 7 20.95 -12.10 -50.77
C ASP A 7 19.63 -12.85 -50.48
N GLY A 8 18.54 -12.29 -49.94
CA GLY A 8 17.81 -11.13 -50.43
C GLY A 8 16.37 -11.55 -50.76
N ASP A 9 15.45 -11.13 -49.89
CA ASP A 9 14.05 -10.76 -50.12
C ASP A 9 13.22 -11.34 -51.27
N THR A 10 12.16 -12.08 -50.90
CA THR A 10 10.79 -11.96 -51.46
C THR A 10 9.88 -12.75 -50.49
N VAL A 11 8.92 -12.21 -49.74
CA VAL A 11 7.65 -11.63 -50.18
C VAL A 11 7.06 -10.84 -48.99
N SER A 12 6.96 -9.53 -49.16
CA SER A 12 5.96 -8.70 -48.49
C SER A 12 4.61 -8.88 -49.17
N ARG A 13 3.51 -8.98 -48.41
CA ARG A 13 2.28 -8.13 -48.50
C ARG A 13 1.00 -8.88 -48.10
N ILE A 14 0.17 -8.16 -47.33
CA ILE A 14 -1.27 -8.33 -47.00
C ILE A 14 -1.50 -9.27 -45.80
N ALA A 15 -2.05 -8.87 -44.64
CA ALA A 15 -2.83 -7.71 -44.20
C ALA A 15 -2.50 -7.43 -42.71
N SER A 16 -2.33 -6.21 -42.18
CA SER A 16 -3.27 -5.07 -42.10
C SER A 16 -4.61 -5.36 -41.42
N GLN A 17 -4.62 -5.40 -40.09
CA GLN A 17 -5.65 -4.81 -39.22
C GLN A 17 -5.09 -4.77 -37.78
N LYS A 18 -4.57 -3.63 -37.31
CA LYS A 18 -5.30 -2.47 -36.77
C LYS A 18 -6.08 -2.81 -35.49
N GLU A 19 -5.37 -2.83 -34.37
CA GLU A 19 -5.87 -2.21 -33.14
C GLU A 19 -4.76 -1.35 -32.52
N ARG A 20 -5.03 -0.04 -32.52
CA ARG A 20 -4.30 0.97 -31.76
C ARG A 20 -4.74 0.82 -30.31
N SER A 21 -3.79 0.61 -29.41
CA SER A 21 -3.91 1.06 -28.01
C SER A 21 -2.67 1.87 -27.67
N PRO A 22 -2.83 3.04 -27.03
CA PRO A 22 -1.75 3.99 -26.82
C PRO A 22 -0.78 3.45 -25.77
N ALA A 23 0.51 3.67 -26.02
CA ALA A 23 1.53 3.57 -24.99
C ALA A 23 1.20 4.58 -23.88
N LEU A 24 0.72 4.08 -22.75
CA LEU A 24 0.71 4.85 -21.50
C LEU A 24 2.17 4.98 -21.06
N GLY A 25 2.77 6.12 -21.42
CA GLY A 25 4.04 6.54 -20.85
C GLY A 25 3.93 6.70 -19.33
N PRO A 26 5.08 6.67 -18.60
CA PRO A 26 5.07 6.90 -17.17
C PRO A 26 4.41 8.25 -16.88
N SER A 27 3.37 8.22 -16.05
CA SER A 27 2.65 9.41 -15.62
C SER A 27 3.65 10.41 -15.06
N GLN A 28 3.76 11.53 -15.75
CA GLN A 28 4.53 12.69 -15.36
C GLN A 28 3.87 13.27 -14.12
N TRP A 29 4.35 12.87 -12.94
CA TRP A 29 4.01 13.52 -11.67
C TRP A 29 4.57 14.94 -11.74
N ASP A 30 3.67 15.92 -11.70
CA ASP A 30 3.98 17.32 -11.92
C ASP A 30 4.71 17.88 -10.69
N ARG A 31 5.84 18.56 -10.88
CA ARG A 31 6.74 19.05 -9.80
C ARG A 31 6.09 20.12 -8.90
N ASN A 32 4.85 20.52 -9.20
CA ASN A 32 4.13 21.54 -8.46
C ASN A 32 3.26 20.98 -7.31
N ASP A 33 3.04 19.66 -7.26
CA ASP A 33 2.24 19.02 -6.20
C ASP A 33 3.05 18.69 -4.93
N GLU A 34 4.38 18.72 -5.01
CA GLU A 34 5.26 18.47 -3.86
C GLU A 34 5.07 19.54 -2.77
N TRP A 35 4.94 20.82 -3.14
CA TRP A 35 4.80 21.93 -2.18
C TRP A 35 3.44 21.96 -1.47
N LEU A 36 2.37 21.55 -2.15
CA LEU A 36 1.02 21.52 -1.54
C LEU A 36 0.86 20.35 -0.56
N PHE A 37 1.57 19.24 -0.77
CA PHE A 37 1.63 18.14 0.19
C PHE A 37 2.36 18.56 1.49
N PHE A 38 3.45 19.33 1.39
CA PHE A 38 4.14 19.91 2.55
C PHE A 38 3.26 20.91 3.33
N TYR A 39 2.40 21.67 2.65
CA TYR A 39 1.53 22.65 3.30
C TYR A 39 0.31 22.00 4.00
N CYS A 40 -0.21 20.89 3.46
CA CYS A 40 -1.37 20.19 4.04
C CYS A 40 -1.01 19.23 5.18
N SER A 41 0.21 18.65 5.21
CA SER A 41 0.67 17.82 6.34
C SER A 41 0.88 18.59 7.66
N PHE A 42 0.85 19.93 7.62
CA PHE A 42 0.92 20.79 8.81
C PHE A 42 -0.38 20.80 9.64
N ILE A 43 -1.53 20.42 9.06
CA ILE A 43 -2.84 20.59 9.70
C ILE A 43 -3.42 19.30 10.32
N ILE A 44 -3.04 18.10 9.86
CA ILE A 44 -3.79 16.87 10.21
C ILE A 44 -3.14 16.04 11.34
N CYS A 45 -1.85 16.21 11.66
CA CYS A 45 -1.20 15.37 12.67
C CYS A 45 -0.83 16.12 13.97
N GLY A 46 -1.87 16.64 14.62
CA GLY A 46 -1.81 17.31 15.93
C GLY A 46 -1.64 16.40 17.16
N THR A 47 -1.02 15.22 17.03
CA THR A 47 -0.87 14.27 18.15
C THR A 47 0.47 13.52 18.17
N ILE A 48 1.56 14.19 17.77
CA ILE A 48 2.86 13.95 18.42
C ILE A 48 3.17 15.27 19.14
N GLU A 49 2.78 15.32 20.41
CA GLU A 49 3.21 16.37 21.32
C GLU A 49 4.73 16.31 21.46
N THR A 50 5.43 17.03 20.60
CA THR A 50 6.68 17.69 20.96
C THR A 50 6.49 19.18 20.80
N SER A 51 5.49 19.73 21.51
CA SER A 51 5.53 21.13 21.95
C SER A 51 6.31 21.21 23.27
N VAL A 52 7.57 20.75 23.26
CA VAL A 52 8.52 21.21 24.26
C VAL A 52 8.95 22.62 23.85
N GLY A 53 8.09 23.58 24.18
CA GLY A 53 8.52 24.89 24.65
C GLY A 53 9.22 25.83 23.67
N MET A 54 8.57 26.25 22.57
CA MET A 54 8.78 27.62 22.06
C MET A 54 8.04 28.66 22.93
N LYS A 55 8.05 28.51 24.25
CA LYS A 55 7.62 29.54 25.21
C LYS A 55 8.75 30.53 25.54
N ASN A 56 9.99 30.21 25.18
CA ASN A 56 11.12 31.12 25.31
C ASN A 56 11.33 31.84 23.98
N THR A 57 11.22 33.17 24.00
CA THR A 57 11.48 34.06 22.87
C THR A 57 12.92 33.99 22.36
N ASN A 58 13.83 33.33 23.10
CA ASN A 58 15.20 33.05 22.67
C ASN A 58 15.72 31.69 23.20
N PRO A 59 15.52 30.57 22.48
CA PRO A 59 16.11 29.28 22.84
C PRO A 59 17.65 29.34 22.81
N SER A 60 18.29 28.61 23.75
CA SER A 60 19.75 28.47 23.83
C SER A 60 20.30 27.61 22.68
N VAL A 61 21.53 27.87 22.24
CA VAL A 61 22.24 27.06 21.21
C VAL A 61 22.17 25.56 21.54
N LYS A 62 22.52 25.20 22.78
CA LYS A 62 22.52 23.81 23.26
C LYS A 62 21.15 23.14 23.18
N PHE A 63 20.08 23.92 23.34
CA PHE A 63 18.72 23.39 23.24
C PHE A 63 18.41 23.01 21.79
N ILE A 64 18.81 23.85 20.82
CA ILE A 64 18.54 23.59 19.40
C ILE A 64 19.41 22.43 18.91
N GLU A 65 20.68 22.37 19.31
CA GLU A 65 21.57 21.23 19.02
C GLU A 65 21.00 19.91 19.53
N GLN A 66 20.43 19.92 20.75
CA GLN A 66 19.79 18.75 21.33
C GLN A 66 18.53 18.36 20.57
N ASP A 67 17.70 19.33 20.16
CA ASP A 67 16.50 19.09 19.36
C ASP A 67 16.85 18.49 18.00
N LEU A 68 17.85 19.04 17.31
CA LEU A 68 18.39 18.51 16.05
C LEU A 68 18.87 17.06 16.22
N GLN A 69 19.60 16.76 17.29
CA GLN A 69 20.05 15.39 17.54
C GLN A 69 18.88 14.42 17.77
N ILE A 70 17.88 14.82 18.55
CA ILE A 70 16.68 13.99 18.80
C ILE A 70 15.94 13.70 17.50
N ILE A 71 15.77 14.72 16.64
CA ILE A 71 15.12 14.56 15.34
C ILE A 71 15.95 13.65 14.44
N LEU A 72 17.27 13.82 14.38
CA LEU A 72 18.17 13.00 13.59
C LEU A 72 18.12 11.53 14.00
N ASP A 73 18.20 11.25 15.31
CA ASP A 73 18.11 9.89 15.84
C ASP A 73 16.74 9.26 15.52
N ALA A 74 15.67 10.04 15.55
CA ALA A 74 14.34 9.58 15.17
C ALA A 74 14.24 9.24 13.67
N ILE A 75 14.86 10.05 12.80
CA ILE A 75 14.94 9.76 11.35
C ILE A 75 15.67 8.44 11.12
N HIS A 76 16.87 8.27 11.70
CA HIS A 76 17.67 7.05 11.55
C HIS A 76 16.92 5.80 12.03
N ARG A 77 16.26 5.87 13.19
CA ARG A 77 15.44 4.76 13.70
C ARG A 77 14.29 4.41 12.76
N LEU A 78 13.59 5.39 12.20
CA LEU A 78 12.50 5.11 11.25
C LEU A 78 13.01 4.51 9.94
N VAL A 79 14.17 4.96 9.45
CA VAL A 79 14.83 4.37 8.28
C VAL A 79 15.20 2.90 8.55
N GLU A 80 15.78 2.59 9.71
CA GLU A 80 16.12 1.23 10.12
C GLU A 80 14.88 0.32 10.24
N ILE A 81 13.80 0.83 10.85
CA ILE A 81 12.51 0.12 10.92
C ILE A 81 11.99 -0.17 9.51
N GLY A 82 12.06 0.80 8.59
CA GLY A 82 11.68 0.64 7.18
C GLY A 82 12.48 -0.47 6.49
N ALA A 83 13.80 -0.47 6.65
CA ALA A 83 14.68 -1.49 6.10
C ALA A 83 14.39 -2.89 6.67
N THR A 84 14.12 -2.97 7.97
CA THR A 84 13.74 -4.21 8.66
C THR A 84 12.43 -4.78 8.11
N LEU A 85 11.42 -3.93 7.93
CA LEU A 85 10.13 -4.32 7.37
C LEU A 85 10.25 -4.81 5.93
N HIS A 86 11.03 -4.12 5.10
CA HIS A 86 11.28 -4.55 3.74
C HIS A 86 11.98 -5.92 3.68
N THR A 87 12.95 -6.15 4.56
CA THR A 87 13.66 -7.43 4.69
C THR A 87 12.70 -8.52 5.14
N TRP A 88 11.91 -8.26 6.19
CA TRP A 88 10.93 -9.20 6.72
C TRP A 88 9.88 -9.58 5.68
N TRP A 89 9.36 -8.60 4.95
CA TRP A 89 8.46 -8.84 3.83
C TRP A 89 9.09 -9.70 2.74
N SER A 90 10.36 -9.45 2.42
CA SER A 90 11.08 -10.25 1.43
C SER A 90 11.24 -11.71 1.85
N HIS A 91 11.31 -12.00 3.15
CA HIS A 91 11.24 -13.37 3.66
C HIS A 91 9.83 -13.96 3.57
N ILE A 92 8.80 -13.23 4.04
CA ILE A 92 7.40 -13.68 4.02
C ILE A 92 6.95 -14.01 2.60
N LYS A 93 7.23 -13.11 1.65
CA LYS A 93 6.77 -13.28 0.26
C LYS A 93 7.38 -14.51 -0.42
N GLY A 94 8.55 -14.95 0.04
CA GLY A 94 9.23 -16.16 -0.41
C GLY A 94 8.80 -17.43 0.32
N ASP A 95 8.16 -17.31 1.49
CA ASP A 95 7.73 -18.44 2.30
C ASP A 95 6.68 -19.29 1.55
N LYS A 96 6.81 -20.61 1.66
CA LYS A 96 5.87 -21.57 1.10
C LYS A 96 4.55 -21.54 1.86
N CYS A 97 4.60 -21.34 3.18
CA CYS A 97 3.40 -21.26 4.02
C CYS A 97 2.52 -20.06 3.64
N TYR A 98 3.13 -18.89 3.42
CA TYR A 98 2.41 -17.71 2.94
C TYR A 98 1.81 -17.91 1.55
N ARG A 99 2.52 -18.56 0.62
CA ARG A 99 1.99 -18.82 -0.73
C ARG A 99 0.85 -19.84 -0.76
N ALA A 100 0.85 -20.79 0.17
CA ALA A 100 -0.18 -21.82 0.29
C ALA A 100 -1.39 -21.37 1.13
N SER A 101 -1.29 -20.25 1.86
CA SER A 101 -2.39 -19.75 2.68
C SER A 101 -3.53 -19.19 1.83
N SER A 102 -4.71 -19.09 2.42
CA SER A 102 -5.89 -18.55 1.73
C SER A 102 -5.68 -17.08 1.33
N PRO A 103 -6.32 -16.60 0.25
CA PRO A 103 -6.23 -15.19 -0.16
C PRO A 103 -6.60 -14.20 0.95
N VAL A 104 -7.50 -14.61 1.87
CA VAL A 104 -7.91 -13.82 3.03
C VAL A 104 -6.77 -13.70 4.05
N GLU A 105 -6.09 -14.80 4.37
CA GLU A 105 -4.93 -14.78 5.27
C GLU A 105 -3.76 -13.99 4.66
N GLN A 106 -3.53 -14.14 3.35
CA GLN A 106 -2.53 -13.35 2.63
C GLN A 106 -2.83 -11.85 2.73
N LEU A 107 -4.10 -11.47 2.57
CA LEU A 107 -4.54 -10.08 2.67
C LEU A 107 -4.35 -9.51 4.09
N LEU A 108 -4.58 -10.30 5.14
CA LEU A 108 -4.34 -9.87 6.53
C LEU A 108 -2.86 -9.54 6.77
N VAL A 109 -1.95 -10.38 6.27
CA VAL A 109 -0.50 -10.15 6.35
C VAL A 109 -0.11 -8.90 5.55
N ILE A 110 -0.63 -8.75 4.34
CA ILE A 110 -0.38 -7.56 3.50
C ILE A 110 -0.86 -6.30 4.20
N SER A 111 -2.10 -6.28 4.71
CA SER A 111 -2.69 -5.14 5.42
C SER A 111 -1.88 -4.74 6.67
N ARG A 112 -1.36 -5.73 7.42
CA ARG A 112 -0.47 -5.46 8.55
C ARG A 112 0.82 -4.77 8.11
N ASN A 113 1.41 -5.18 6.99
CA ASN A 113 2.63 -4.57 6.45
C ASN A 113 2.37 -3.20 5.81
N LEU A 114 1.23 -3.00 5.14
CA LEU A 114 0.83 -1.71 4.57
C LEU A 114 0.60 -0.64 5.64
N ARG A 115 0.20 -1.00 6.86
CA ARG A 115 0.14 -0.05 7.98
C ARG A 115 1.49 0.59 8.29
N ALA A 116 2.59 -0.05 7.92
CA ALA A 116 3.91 0.56 8.05
C ALA A 116 4.22 1.64 7.01
N ALA A 117 3.34 1.86 6.02
CA ALA A 117 3.41 3.02 5.13
C ALA A 117 3.34 4.36 5.89
N ILE A 118 2.79 4.37 7.11
CA ILE A 118 2.81 5.52 8.03
C ILE A 118 4.25 6.00 8.28
N ASN A 119 5.24 5.10 8.24
CA ASN A 119 6.65 5.46 8.41
C ASN A 119 7.13 6.46 7.35
N LYS A 120 6.61 6.37 6.12
CA LYS A 120 6.97 7.30 5.03
C LYS A 120 6.62 8.74 5.38
N GLU A 121 5.40 8.96 5.87
CA GLU A 121 4.93 10.28 6.27
C GLU A 121 5.71 10.80 7.49
N CYS A 122 5.97 9.93 8.48
CA CYS A 122 6.76 10.28 9.65
C CYS A 122 8.19 10.70 9.28
N ILE A 123 8.86 9.97 8.38
CA ILE A 123 10.20 10.30 7.89
C ILE A 123 10.18 11.67 7.20
N LEU A 124 9.23 11.93 6.30
CA LEU A 124 9.12 13.22 5.61
C LEU A 124 8.92 14.39 6.58
N ARG A 125 8.05 14.22 7.59
CA ARG A 125 7.78 15.25 8.60
C ARG A 125 9.00 15.55 9.46
N LEU A 126 9.68 14.53 9.97
CA LEU A 126 10.88 14.71 10.77
C LEU A 126 12.02 15.32 9.95
N THR A 127 12.18 14.91 8.70
CA THR A 127 13.19 15.48 7.78
C THR A 127 12.91 16.96 7.53
N THR A 128 11.64 17.32 7.31
CA THR A 128 11.23 18.72 7.16
C THR A 128 11.54 19.51 8.43
N GLN A 129 11.20 18.96 9.59
CA GLN A 129 11.50 19.58 10.89
C GLN A 129 13.00 19.77 11.08
N TYR A 130 13.81 18.77 10.75
CA TYR A 130 15.27 18.83 10.83
C TYR A 130 15.83 19.99 10.00
N ILE A 131 15.43 20.08 8.73
CA ILE A 131 15.90 21.12 7.80
C ILE A 131 15.49 22.51 8.28
N LEU A 132 14.23 22.67 8.71
CA LEU A 132 13.74 23.96 9.20
C LEU A 132 14.45 24.39 10.49
N THR A 133 14.71 23.46 11.40
CA THR A 133 15.44 23.74 12.64
C THR A 133 16.91 24.09 12.36
N ASP A 134 17.58 23.40 11.42
CA ASP A 134 18.95 23.71 11.03
C ASP A 134 19.05 25.08 10.35
N GLN A 135 18.14 25.40 9.42
CA GLN A 135 18.05 26.72 8.79
C GLN A 135 17.74 27.83 9.81
N LEU A 136 16.91 27.56 10.82
CA LEU A 136 16.65 28.52 11.88
C LEU A 136 17.91 28.81 12.72
N CYS A 137 18.72 27.78 13.00
CA CYS A 137 20.03 27.93 13.64
C CYS A 137 20.94 28.82 12.80
N ASP A 138 21.07 28.53 11.51
CA ASP A 138 21.94 29.24 10.58
C ASP A 138 21.57 30.73 10.46
N ASN A 139 20.27 31.01 10.25
CA ASN A 139 19.75 32.37 10.19
C ASN A 139 19.97 33.15 11.48
N ARG A 140 19.80 32.52 12.64
CA ARG A 140 20.05 33.17 13.95
C ARG A 140 21.54 33.40 14.19
N GLY A 141 22.41 32.54 13.66
CA GLY A 141 23.84 32.75 13.62
C GLY A 141 24.21 34.00 12.84
N HIS A 142 23.71 34.14 11.61
CA HIS A 142 23.97 35.30 10.74
C HIS A 142 23.44 36.63 11.30
N VAL A 143 22.31 36.61 12.01
CA VAL A 143 21.74 37.82 12.65
C VAL A 143 22.46 38.17 13.97
N GLY A 144 23.50 37.40 14.36
CA GLY A 144 24.27 37.62 15.60
C GLY A 144 23.49 37.31 16.87
N ARG A 145 22.37 36.57 16.76
CA ARG A 145 21.53 36.16 17.90
C ARG A 145 22.00 34.84 18.52
N LEU A 146 22.81 34.07 17.78
CA LEU A 146 23.51 32.88 18.26
C LEU A 146 24.98 32.96 17.81
N PRO A 147 25.92 32.35 18.56
CA PRO A 147 27.30 32.19 18.11
C PRO A 147 27.34 31.27 16.89
N LEU A 148 27.87 31.76 15.76
CA LEU A 148 28.08 30.97 14.53
C LEU A 148 29.03 29.80 14.76
N LEU A 149 30.10 30.01 15.54
CA LEU A 149 31.11 29.00 15.88
C LEU A 149 30.51 27.75 16.54
N GLY A 150 29.46 27.88 17.36
CA GLY A 150 28.86 26.71 18.01
C GLY A 150 28.18 25.74 17.03
N ARG A 151 27.62 26.25 15.92
CA ARG A 151 27.00 25.41 14.89
C ARG A 151 28.05 24.68 14.05
N GLU A 152 29.11 25.37 13.65
CA GLU A 152 30.22 24.77 12.90
C GLU A 152 30.90 23.68 13.75
N ASP A 153 31.19 23.97 15.02
CA ASP A 153 31.72 22.98 15.97
C ASP A 153 30.78 21.77 16.09
N TRP A 154 29.45 21.99 16.13
CA TRP A 154 28.47 20.91 16.20
C TRP A 154 28.46 20.02 14.94
N LEU A 155 28.64 20.62 13.76
CA LEU A 155 28.72 19.93 12.47
C LEU A 155 30.02 19.14 12.30
N GLU A 156 31.14 19.65 12.85
CA GLU A 156 32.46 19.01 12.77
C GLU A 156 32.68 17.96 13.86
N THR A 157 31.86 17.95 14.92
CA THR A 157 31.95 16.95 15.98
C THR A 157 31.65 15.56 15.44
N GLU A 158 32.55 14.61 15.68
CA GLU A 158 32.35 13.20 15.34
C GLU A 158 31.13 12.64 16.09
N ARG A 159 30.17 12.09 15.34
CA ARG A 159 28.90 11.55 15.84
C ARG A 159 28.60 10.22 15.17
N GLU A 160 27.72 9.44 15.80
CA GLU A 160 27.22 8.17 15.25
C GLU A 160 26.50 8.37 13.90
N HIS A 161 25.76 9.46 13.77
CA HIS A 161 24.97 9.81 12.60
C HIS A 161 25.54 11.06 11.90
N ALA A 162 25.53 11.04 10.57
CA ALA A 162 25.93 12.20 9.79
C ALA A 162 24.90 13.33 9.95
N VAL A 163 25.36 14.50 10.38
CA VAL A 163 24.53 15.67 10.69
C VAL A 163 24.32 16.60 9.50
N HIS A 164 25.13 16.49 8.45
CA HIS A 164 25.00 17.35 7.28
C HIS A 164 23.66 17.13 6.59
N VAL A 165 22.91 18.22 6.37
CA VAL A 165 21.58 18.19 5.75
C VAL A 165 21.57 17.42 4.44
N GLN A 166 22.59 17.56 3.60
CA GLN A 166 22.67 16.82 2.33
C GLN A 166 22.73 15.29 2.56
N VAL A 167 23.54 14.84 3.52
CA VAL A 167 23.67 13.41 3.83
C VAL A 167 22.37 12.86 4.42
N VAL A 168 21.70 13.64 5.28
CA VAL A 168 20.39 13.29 5.83
C VAL A 168 19.34 13.20 4.71
N LEU A 169 19.34 14.13 3.76
CA LEU A 169 18.45 14.12 2.61
C LEU A 169 18.70 12.90 1.70
N ASP A 170 19.96 12.56 1.43
CA ASP A 170 20.32 11.40 0.62
C ASP A 170 19.84 10.10 1.30
N LEU A 171 20.09 9.95 2.60
CA LEU A 171 19.60 8.84 3.42
C LEU A 171 18.07 8.70 3.36
N VAL A 172 17.37 9.83 3.55
CA VAL A 172 15.90 9.87 3.52
C VAL A 172 15.39 9.52 2.14
N ASN A 173 15.99 10.06 1.08
CA ASN A 173 15.60 9.78 -0.29
C ASN A 173 15.75 8.30 -0.62
N ASP A 174 16.87 7.68 -0.27
CA ASP A 174 17.10 6.24 -0.46
C ASP A 174 16.06 5.39 0.29
N SER A 175 15.77 5.76 1.54
CA SER A 175 14.75 5.12 2.36
C SER A 175 13.34 5.26 1.76
N LEU A 176 12.99 6.45 1.26
CA LEU A 176 11.69 6.71 0.63
C LEU A 176 11.54 5.94 -0.67
N MET A 177 12.59 5.86 -1.50
CA MET A 177 12.59 5.08 -2.73
C MET A 177 12.39 3.59 -2.44
N SER A 178 13.14 3.05 -1.49
CA SER A 178 12.98 1.66 -1.03
C SER A 178 11.56 1.41 -0.49
N THR A 179 11.04 2.32 0.33
CA THR A 179 9.70 2.24 0.92
C THR A 179 8.60 2.32 -0.14
N ASN A 180 8.75 3.14 -1.19
CA ASN A 180 7.80 3.23 -2.28
C ASN A 180 7.74 1.92 -3.09
N VAL A 181 8.90 1.32 -3.38
CA VAL A 181 8.96 0.02 -4.06
C VAL A 181 8.29 -1.06 -3.21
N PHE A 182 8.54 -1.05 -1.91
CA PHE A 182 7.93 -1.95 -0.94
C PHE A 182 6.39 -1.83 -0.89
N ILE A 183 5.88 -0.61 -0.75
CA ILE A 183 4.44 -0.32 -0.75
C ILE A 183 3.81 -0.78 -2.07
N GLY A 184 4.42 -0.42 -3.21
CA GLY A 184 3.91 -0.82 -4.51
C GLY A 184 3.86 -2.34 -4.72
N ASP A 185 4.79 -3.11 -4.13
CA ASP A 185 4.72 -4.58 -4.14
C ASP A 185 3.57 -5.12 -3.30
N LEU A 186 3.35 -4.55 -2.11
CA LEU A 186 2.23 -4.92 -1.25
C LEU A 186 0.87 -4.61 -1.88
N GLU A 187 0.72 -3.42 -2.49
CA GLU A 187 -0.50 -3.00 -3.17
C GLU A 187 -0.84 -3.93 -4.34
N ARG A 188 0.15 -4.21 -5.20
CA ARG A 188 -0.04 -5.15 -6.32
C ARG A 188 -0.52 -6.52 -5.85
N ARG A 189 0.04 -7.05 -4.76
CA ARG A 189 -0.39 -8.34 -4.20
C ARG A 189 -1.74 -8.27 -3.50
N SER A 190 -2.05 -7.14 -2.85
CA SER A 190 -3.36 -6.87 -2.27
C SER A 190 -4.45 -6.95 -3.35
N ASP A 191 -4.22 -6.32 -4.50
CA ASP A 191 -5.15 -6.33 -5.63
C ASP A 191 -5.39 -7.74 -6.16
N VAL A 192 -4.33 -8.54 -6.30
CA VAL A 192 -4.44 -9.95 -6.72
C VAL A 192 -5.29 -10.74 -5.72
N CYS A 193 -4.98 -10.65 -4.41
CA CYS A 193 -5.72 -11.36 -3.37
C CYS A 193 -7.19 -10.94 -3.35
N HIS A 194 -7.45 -9.64 -3.44
CA HIS A 194 -8.81 -9.09 -3.41
C HIS A 194 -9.63 -9.50 -4.64
N ASN A 195 -9.02 -9.56 -5.82
CA ASN A 195 -9.67 -10.06 -7.04
C ASN A 195 -10.02 -11.55 -6.94
N ILE A 196 -9.12 -12.37 -6.40
CA ILE A 196 -9.37 -13.81 -6.19
C ILE A 196 -10.52 -14.01 -5.19
N THR A 197 -10.50 -13.31 -4.06
CA THR A 197 -11.57 -13.39 -3.05
C THR A 197 -12.93 -13.02 -3.66
N ARG A 198 -13.01 -11.90 -4.41
CA ARG A 198 -14.25 -11.51 -5.09
C ARG A 198 -14.74 -12.55 -6.10
N PHE A 199 -13.84 -13.22 -6.80
CA PHE A 199 -14.20 -14.29 -7.73
C PHE A 199 -14.82 -15.49 -7.00
N ILE A 200 -14.16 -15.95 -5.92
CA ILE A 200 -14.64 -17.07 -5.10
C ILE A 200 -16.00 -16.75 -4.47
N GLU A 201 -16.19 -15.53 -3.94
CA GLU A 201 -17.47 -15.10 -3.38
C GLU A 201 -18.60 -15.15 -4.40
N ARG A 202 -18.35 -14.69 -5.64
CA ARG A 202 -19.33 -14.77 -6.73
C ARG A 202 -19.68 -16.21 -7.07
N ASP A 203 -18.69 -17.08 -7.17
CA ASP A 203 -18.91 -18.49 -7.51
C ASP A 203 -19.73 -19.21 -6.43
N ILE A 204 -19.41 -18.97 -5.16
CA ILE A 204 -20.19 -19.49 -4.01
C ILE A 204 -21.64 -18.99 -4.07
N LEU A 205 -21.87 -17.70 -4.35
CA LEU A 205 -23.21 -17.14 -4.44
C LEU A 205 -24.01 -17.76 -5.60
N GLN A 206 -23.37 -17.96 -6.76
CA GLN A 206 -24.00 -18.62 -7.90
C GLN A 206 -24.34 -20.09 -7.61
N SER A 207 -23.44 -20.82 -6.95
CA SER A 207 -23.71 -22.20 -6.52
C SER A 207 -24.89 -22.27 -5.53
N LYS A 208 -24.96 -21.36 -4.56
CA LYS A 208 -26.10 -21.30 -3.63
C LYS A 208 -27.41 -20.96 -4.34
N LEU A 209 -27.38 -20.03 -5.31
CA LEU A 209 -28.56 -19.66 -6.09
C LEU A 209 -29.11 -20.84 -6.89
N THR A 210 -28.24 -21.58 -7.56
CA THR A 210 -28.63 -22.76 -8.34
C THR A 210 -29.19 -23.87 -7.45
N GLN A 211 -28.62 -24.10 -6.26
CA GLN A 211 -29.18 -25.03 -5.27
C GLN A 211 -30.59 -24.62 -4.82
N ILE A 212 -30.81 -23.32 -4.54
CA ILE A 212 -32.13 -22.80 -4.16
C ILE A 212 -33.15 -23.03 -5.28
N GLN A 213 -32.77 -22.78 -6.54
CA GLN A 213 -33.63 -23.02 -7.70
C GLN A 213 -34.02 -24.50 -7.83
N GLN A 214 -33.06 -25.42 -7.67
CA GLN A 214 -33.31 -26.86 -7.71
C GLN A 214 -34.26 -27.31 -6.59
N ILE A 215 -34.05 -26.82 -5.36
CA ILE A 215 -34.95 -27.09 -4.23
C ILE A 215 -36.36 -26.55 -4.51
N GLY A 216 -36.46 -25.36 -5.12
CA GLY A 216 -37.74 -24.78 -5.52
C GLY A 216 -38.49 -25.64 -6.53
N LEU A 217 -37.79 -26.14 -7.56
CA LEU A 217 -38.36 -27.06 -8.55
C LEU A 217 -38.84 -28.36 -7.92
N LEU A 218 -38.02 -28.99 -7.07
CA LEU A 218 -38.38 -30.23 -6.37
C LEU A 218 -39.62 -30.05 -5.49
N LYS A 219 -39.72 -28.93 -4.76
CA LYS A 219 -40.91 -28.60 -3.95
C LYS A 219 -42.16 -28.47 -4.81
N LYS A 220 -42.07 -27.80 -5.97
CA LYS A 220 -43.20 -27.65 -6.90
C LYS A 220 -43.67 -29.03 -7.39
N THR A 221 -42.75 -29.85 -7.89
CA THR A 221 -43.06 -31.19 -8.38
C THR A 221 -43.68 -32.08 -7.28
N LEU A 222 -43.22 -31.97 -6.04
CA LEU A 222 -43.80 -32.70 -4.92
C LEU A 222 -45.25 -32.26 -4.64
N VAL A 223 -45.53 -30.96 -4.66
CA VAL A 223 -46.90 -30.43 -4.52
C VAL A 223 -47.79 -30.94 -5.65
N ASP A 224 -47.30 -30.90 -6.89
CA ASP A 224 -48.03 -31.42 -8.07
C ASP A 224 -48.34 -32.93 -7.93
N PHE A 225 -47.42 -33.73 -7.39
CA PHE A 225 -47.69 -35.14 -7.10
C PHE A 225 -48.72 -35.35 -5.99
N GLN A 226 -48.72 -34.49 -4.96
CA GLN A 226 -49.68 -34.57 -3.86
C GLN A 226 -51.09 -34.16 -4.29
N THR A 227 -51.24 -33.14 -5.15
CA THR A 227 -52.54 -32.72 -5.67
C THR A 227 -53.15 -33.76 -6.59
N VAL A 228 -52.35 -34.43 -7.44
CA VAL A 228 -52.82 -35.56 -8.27
C VAL A 228 -53.27 -36.73 -7.40
N LYS A 229 -52.49 -37.12 -6.39
CA LYS A 229 -52.82 -38.26 -5.51
C LYS A 229 -54.04 -38.01 -4.61
N GLY A 230 -54.32 -36.74 -4.26
CA GLY A 230 -55.53 -36.36 -3.52
C GLY A 230 -56.81 -36.34 -4.37
N SER A 231 -56.68 -36.27 -5.70
CA SER A 231 -57.82 -36.26 -6.63
C SER A 231 -58.30 -37.67 -7.01
N ASP A 232 -57.43 -38.69 -6.98
CA ASP A 232 -57.73 -40.03 -7.50
C ASP A 232 -58.14 -41.07 -6.42
N VAL A 233 -58.23 -40.69 -5.14
CA VAL A 233 -58.54 -41.62 -4.02
C VAL A 233 -59.86 -41.29 -3.30
N SER A 234 -60.70 -40.44 -3.88
CA SER A 234 -61.99 -40.07 -3.29
C SER A 234 -63.20 -40.60 -4.07
N GLU A 235 -63.15 -41.86 -4.51
CA GLU A 235 -64.35 -42.68 -4.72
C GLU A 235 -63.99 -44.16 -4.89
N PRO A 236 -64.22 -45.00 -3.86
CA PRO A 236 -64.54 -46.39 -4.09
C PRO A 236 -65.95 -46.71 -3.54
N ASP A 237 -66.84 -47.02 -4.47
CA ASP A 237 -67.97 -47.95 -4.36
C ASP A 237 -68.94 -47.81 -3.16
N ALA A 238 -69.94 -46.94 -3.34
CA ALA A 238 -71.17 -46.93 -2.52
C ALA A 238 -72.32 -47.79 -3.09
N HIS A 239 -72.08 -48.68 -4.06
CA HIS A 239 -73.15 -49.46 -4.71
C HIS A 239 -72.82 -50.96 -4.84
N LEU A 240 -72.93 -51.70 -3.74
CA LEU A 240 -73.16 -53.16 -3.78
C LEU A 240 -73.70 -53.64 -2.41
N ASN A 241 -74.97 -53.35 -2.12
CA ASN A 241 -75.76 -54.14 -1.18
C ASN A 241 -77.27 -53.90 -1.39
N LYS A 242 -77.84 -54.61 -2.36
CA LYS A 242 -79.30 -54.79 -2.52
C LYS A 242 -79.56 -56.13 -3.20
N TYR A 243 -79.38 -57.23 -2.47
CA TYR A 243 -80.06 -58.51 -2.71
C TYR A 243 -80.17 -59.25 -1.38
N GLU A 244 -81.19 -58.90 -0.61
CA GLU A 244 -81.92 -59.79 0.32
C GLU A 244 -83.41 -59.55 0.13
#